data_AF-A0A7Y2GJR0-F1
#
_entry.id   AF-A0A7Y2GJR0-F1
#
_cell.length_a   1.000
_cell.length_b   1.000
_cell.length_c   1.000
_cell.angle_alpha   90.00
_cell.angle_beta   90.00
_cell.angle_gamma   90.00
#
_symmetry.space_group_name_H-M   'P 1'
#
loop_
_entity.id
_entity.type
_entity.pdbx_description
1 polymer ?
#
loop_
_entity_poly.entity_id
_entity_poly.type
_entity_poly.pdbx_seq_one_letter_code
_entity_poly.pdbx_strand_id
1 'polypeptide(L)'
;MTVAGGKGLAQELRRRSGPGLALLVWIYLYITVLLAAWLLVTSIATGWTPTVVTSGSMSPGLRIGDVILLDNPTGERLAQHTIVTFDHEGEQVAHRIFSVEADGYVTKGDANATPDTSSIGFSEVTGVGRFVVPLVGLPVVWLATGNTIAFAAWVLSIIGSLALVGFRRRSKTKLPLRALSTTPLRAIRSVRVVVGFLILTQFIVDPNRLDIGVGAVGRGGIVVTSLLVLAVTNLASITLSKTSDERQLAQLAIGELAIDTFLVVALTAATGTEGIGWVLFALPIIESATRFRISGALLHWMALTAFSLVTRIVSLNQQGVTSQELFADLEKQIDQLSVLLLVVIPGAYLAEQLLNDVWTQRRATDDALHQSQLLQRVVDTTNSVSRLGTDVLNELTSAVVELGFSSSDIVAFNANRWETLASSGVRLPAPGTAASTLRDDDVALTGAIVDRDDESEEERAALRSIGLQAVVRFDVQNDDDDTRLCIRAGLRATGQPAIRSIEALRLLANHASVALQNETL
;
A
#
# COMPACT_ATOMS: atom_id res chain seq x y z
N MET A 1 -33.73 -10.68 17.34
CA MET A 1 -33.79 -9.51 16.42
C MET A 1 -32.72 -8.53 16.87
N THR A 2 -31.49 -8.64 16.36
CA THR A 2 -30.40 -7.65 16.57
C THR A 2 -29.15 -8.07 15.80
N VAL A 3 -28.52 -7.07 15.15
CA VAL A 3 -27.15 -7.01 14.57
C VAL A 3 -26.84 -7.89 13.34
N ALA A 4 -27.40 -7.53 12.17
CA ALA A 4 -26.85 -7.93 10.85
C ALA A 4 -26.59 -6.74 9.88
N GLY A 5 -26.82 -5.50 10.30
CA GLY A 5 -26.85 -4.34 9.39
C GLY A 5 -25.51 -3.66 9.06
N GLY A 6 -24.44 -3.90 9.82
CA GLY A 6 -23.19 -3.13 9.68
C GLY A 6 -22.27 -3.56 8.52
N LYS A 7 -22.21 -4.86 8.22
CA LYS A 7 -21.27 -5.40 7.22
C LYS A 7 -21.74 -5.19 5.77
N GLY A 8 -23.05 -5.23 5.54
CA GLY A 8 -23.64 -5.05 4.21
C GLY A 8 -23.51 -3.63 3.66
N LEU A 9 -23.77 -2.61 4.48
CA LEU A 9 -23.65 -1.21 4.06
C LEU A 9 -22.19 -0.85 3.69
N ALA A 10 -21.22 -1.35 4.46
CA ALA A 10 -19.80 -1.17 4.17
C ALA A 10 -19.35 -1.90 2.89
N GLN A 11 -19.91 -3.08 2.59
CA GLN A 11 -19.66 -3.82 1.34
C GLN A 11 -20.29 -3.13 0.11
N GLU A 12 -21.45 -2.52 0.25
CA GLU A 12 -22.14 -1.82 -0.83
C GLU A 12 -21.46 -0.47 -1.15
N LEU A 13 -21.04 0.28 -0.11
CA LEU A 13 -20.19 1.46 -0.27
C LEU A 13 -18.82 1.11 -0.87
N ARG A 14 -18.30 -0.11 -0.64
CA ARG A 14 -17.04 -0.63 -1.23
C ARG A 14 -17.16 -0.93 -2.72
N ARG A 15 -18.32 -1.37 -3.22
CA ARG A 15 -18.56 -1.58 -4.66
C ARG A 15 -18.77 -0.28 -5.42
N ARG A 16 -19.34 0.75 -4.78
CA ARG A 16 -19.64 2.06 -5.39
C ARG A 16 -18.55 3.11 -5.22
N SER A 17 -17.61 2.95 -4.29
CA SER A 17 -16.47 3.87 -4.13
C SER A 17 -15.46 3.65 -5.26
N GLY A 18 -15.71 4.31 -6.39
CA GLY A 18 -14.81 4.33 -7.53
C GLY A 18 -13.39 4.77 -7.14
N PRO A 19 -12.40 4.48 -8.00
CA PRO A 19 -11.00 4.83 -7.77
C PRO A 19 -10.78 6.30 -7.34
N GLY A 20 -11.60 7.22 -7.87
CA GLY A 20 -11.57 8.65 -7.54
C GLY A 20 -11.87 8.99 -6.08
N LEU A 21 -12.77 8.27 -5.39
CA LEU A 21 -13.07 8.58 -3.98
C LEU A 21 -11.84 8.33 -3.09
N ALA A 22 -11.10 7.27 -3.38
CA ALA A 22 -9.89 6.98 -2.62
C ALA A 22 -8.80 8.01 -2.87
N LEU A 23 -8.64 8.48 -4.11
CA LEU A 23 -7.73 9.56 -4.43
C LEU A 23 -8.10 10.84 -3.64
N LEU A 24 -9.38 11.20 -3.61
CA LEU A 24 -9.86 12.36 -2.84
C LEU A 24 -9.59 12.22 -1.34
N VAL A 25 -9.84 11.04 -0.76
CA VAL A 25 -9.54 10.75 0.64
C VAL A 25 -8.03 10.86 0.94
N TRP A 26 -7.19 10.37 0.03
CA TRP A 26 -5.75 10.52 0.14
C TRP A 26 -5.30 11.98 0.07
N ILE A 27 -5.86 12.76 -0.85
CA ILE A 27 -5.57 14.20 -0.98
C ILE A 27 -6.00 14.95 0.28
N TYR A 28 -7.18 14.65 0.82
CA TYR A 28 -7.69 15.27 2.05
C TYR A 28 -6.77 14.99 3.26
N LEU A 29 -6.41 13.71 3.48
CA LEU A 29 -5.50 13.32 4.54
C LEU A 29 -4.12 13.98 4.35
N TYR A 30 -3.66 14.07 3.10
CA TYR A 30 -2.39 14.71 2.77
C TYR A 30 -2.36 16.18 3.15
N ILE A 31 -3.34 16.97 2.70
CA ILE A 31 -3.41 18.40 2.98
C ILE A 31 -3.49 18.63 4.50
N THR A 32 -4.26 17.80 5.21
CA THR A 32 -4.41 17.91 6.67
C THR A 32 -3.08 17.66 7.39
N VAL A 33 -2.36 16.59 7.04
CA VAL A 33 -1.04 16.27 7.63
C VAL A 33 -0.01 17.32 7.26
N LEU A 34 -0.01 17.80 6.02
CA LEU A 34 0.92 18.81 5.53
C LEU A 34 0.76 20.12 6.31
N LEU A 35 -0.46 20.64 6.44
CA LEU A 35 -0.72 21.87 7.19
C LEU A 35 -0.36 21.74 8.67
N ALA A 36 -0.65 20.60 9.29
CA ALA A 36 -0.25 20.33 10.68
C ALA A 36 1.28 20.26 10.84
N ALA A 37 1.98 19.64 9.88
CA ALA A 37 3.44 19.61 9.85
C ALA A 37 4.01 21.03 9.69
N TRP A 38 3.46 21.85 8.79
CA TRP A 38 3.85 23.25 8.62
C TRP A 38 3.78 24.03 9.94
N LEU A 39 2.67 23.91 10.66
CA LEU A 39 2.51 24.57 11.95
C LEU A 39 3.55 24.09 12.97
N LEU A 40 3.64 22.77 13.18
CA LEU A 40 4.48 22.19 14.22
C LEU A 40 5.96 22.41 13.95
N VAL A 41 6.39 22.18 12.71
CA VAL A 41 7.79 22.29 12.31
C VAL A 41 8.26 23.72 12.36
N THR A 42 7.48 24.66 11.81
CA THR A 42 7.87 26.07 11.82
C THR A 42 8.01 26.57 13.25
N SER A 43 7.03 26.27 14.12
CA SER A 43 7.08 26.64 15.54
C SER A 43 8.31 26.08 16.26
N ILE A 44 8.63 24.79 16.06
CA ILE A 44 9.81 24.16 16.68
C ILE A 44 11.11 24.74 16.12
N ALA A 45 11.18 24.96 14.81
CA ALA A 45 12.40 25.39 14.14
C ALA A 45 12.77 26.84 14.43
N THR A 46 11.79 27.74 14.54
CA THR A 46 12.01 29.18 14.77
C THR A 46 11.83 29.60 16.23
N GLY A 47 11.17 28.78 17.05
CA GLY A 47 10.76 29.16 18.41
C GLY A 47 9.54 30.09 18.45
N TRP A 48 8.86 30.31 17.31
CA TRP A 48 7.67 31.17 17.26
C TRP A 48 6.48 30.52 17.94
N THR A 49 5.69 31.34 18.64
CA THR A 49 4.52 30.90 19.38
C THR A 49 3.28 30.88 18.47
N PRO A 50 2.58 29.74 18.33
CA PRO A 50 1.39 29.65 17.51
C PRO A 50 0.17 30.20 18.25
N THR A 51 -0.50 31.19 17.68
CA THR A 51 -1.71 31.82 18.23
C THR A 51 -2.87 31.73 17.25
N VAL A 52 -4.02 31.25 17.71
CA VAL A 52 -5.21 31.04 16.87
C VAL A 52 -6.01 32.34 16.76
N VAL A 53 -6.39 32.71 15.54
CA VAL A 53 -7.27 33.85 15.28
C VAL A 53 -8.71 33.46 15.63
N THR A 54 -9.26 34.10 16.66
CA THR A 54 -10.61 33.84 17.17
C THR A 54 -11.65 34.86 16.72
N SER A 55 -11.24 36.07 16.35
CA SER A 55 -12.12 37.18 15.95
C SER A 55 -11.96 37.54 14.47
N GLY A 56 -12.95 38.26 13.93
CA GLY A 56 -13.00 38.68 12.53
C GLY A 56 -12.40 40.07 12.25
N SER A 57 -11.76 40.72 13.23
CA SER A 57 -11.26 42.11 13.09
C SER A 57 -10.17 42.27 12.04
N MET A 58 -9.47 41.18 11.72
CA MET A 58 -8.42 41.12 10.72
C MET A 58 -8.89 40.58 9.36
N SER A 59 -10.20 40.41 9.14
CA SER A 59 -10.75 39.99 7.84
C SER A 59 -10.66 41.14 6.80
N PRO A 60 -10.31 40.88 5.52
CA PRO A 60 -10.09 39.58 4.88
C PRO A 60 -8.65 39.04 4.98
N GLY A 61 -7.71 39.79 5.57
CA GLY A 61 -6.29 39.44 5.63
C GLY A 61 -6.00 38.21 6.49
N LEU A 62 -6.71 38.05 7.60
CA LEU A 62 -6.72 36.86 8.46
C LEU A 62 -8.16 36.46 8.74
N ARG A 63 -8.42 35.15 8.70
CA ARG A 63 -9.74 34.60 8.96
C ARG A 63 -9.77 33.86 10.30
N ILE A 64 -10.97 33.77 10.86
CA ILE A 64 -11.20 32.97 12.07
C ILE A 64 -10.78 31.52 11.78
N GLY A 65 -9.96 30.96 12.67
CA GLY A 65 -9.40 29.61 12.52
C GLY A 65 -8.04 29.54 11.82
N ASP A 66 -7.49 30.66 11.35
CA ASP A 66 -6.09 30.73 10.95
C ASP A 66 -5.19 30.74 12.18
N VAL A 67 -3.96 30.25 12.04
CA VAL A 67 -2.94 30.27 13.10
C VAL A 67 -1.81 31.18 12.68
N ILE A 68 -1.55 32.22 13.48
CA ILE A 68 -0.42 33.13 13.28
C ILE A 68 0.72 32.65 14.17
N LEU A 69 1.92 32.55 13.60
CA LEU A 69 3.14 32.31 14.36
C LEU A 69 3.76 33.66 14.72
N LEU A 70 3.86 33.91 16.02
CA LEU A 70 4.35 35.14 16.62
C LEU A 70 5.81 35.00 17.02
N ASP A 71 6.60 35.98 16.61
CA ASP A 71 7.98 36.18 17.01
C ASP A 71 8.04 37.17 18.18
N ASN A 72 9.09 37.07 19.00
CA ASN A 72 9.28 37.99 20.10
C ASN A 72 9.75 39.36 19.55
N PRO A 73 9.28 40.48 20.12
CA PRO A 73 9.74 41.81 19.71
C PRO A 73 11.24 41.95 19.99
N THR A 74 12.02 42.28 18.96
CA THR A 74 13.49 42.41 19.02
C THR A 74 13.97 43.75 19.56
N GLY A 75 13.05 44.66 19.93
CA GLY A 75 13.35 46.03 20.34
C GLY A 75 13.63 46.99 19.17
N GLU A 76 13.66 46.48 17.94
CA GLU A 76 13.75 47.29 16.73
C GLU A 76 12.39 47.90 16.35
N ARG A 77 12.43 49.03 15.65
CA ARG A 77 11.22 49.72 15.19
C ARG A 77 10.60 48.93 14.03
N LEU A 78 9.37 48.48 14.24
CA LEU A 78 8.61 47.69 13.28
C LEU A 78 8.12 48.56 12.12
N ALA A 79 8.07 47.95 10.94
CA ALA A 79 7.60 48.64 9.74
C ALA A 79 6.07 48.78 9.74
N GLN A 80 5.58 49.81 9.05
CA GLN A 80 4.17 49.95 8.71
C GLN A 80 3.67 48.68 8.00
N HIS A 81 2.40 48.32 8.18
CA HIS A 81 1.74 47.12 7.65
C HIS A 81 2.11 45.78 8.32
N THR A 82 2.97 45.79 9.34
CA THR A 82 3.27 44.60 10.16
C THR A 82 2.08 44.23 11.04
N ILE A 83 1.78 42.94 11.19
CA ILE A 83 0.76 42.45 12.12
C ILE A 83 1.42 42.29 13.49
N VAL A 84 0.83 42.90 14.51
CA VAL A 84 1.31 42.85 15.89
C VAL A 84 0.21 42.37 16.82
N THR A 85 0.62 41.70 17.89
CA THR A 85 -0.25 41.38 19.01
C THR A 85 0.12 42.21 20.23
N PHE A 86 -0.89 42.67 20.96
CA PHE A 86 -0.73 43.43 22.20
C PHE A 86 -1.89 43.08 23.14
N ASP A 87 -1.74 43.41 24.42
CA ASP A 87 -2.81 43.25 25.41
C ASP A 87 -3.72 44.48 25.38
N HIS A 88 -5.02 44.26 25.29
CA HIS A 88 -6.03 45.31 25.37
C HIS A 88 -7.14 44.85 26.31
N GLU A 89 -7.27 45.53 27.46
CA GLU A 89 -8.25 45.21 28.49
C GLU A 89 -8.19 43.75 29.00
N GLY A 90 -7.00 43.14 29.00
CA GLY A 90 -6.77 41.76 29.43
C GLY A 90 -7.05 40.70 28.35
N GLU A 91 -7.36 41.12 27.12
CA GLU A 91 -7.45 40.26 25.95
C GLU A 91 -6.31 40.52 24.97
N GLN A 92 -5.73 39.44 24.43
CA GLN A 92 -4.70 39.56 23.39
C GLN A 92 -5.36 39.90 22.04
N VAL A 93 -5.08 41.08 21.53
CA VAL A 93 -5.61 41.60 20.25
C VAL A 93 -4.52 41.60 19.19
N ALA A 94 -4.87 41.18 17.97
CA ALA A 94 -3.98 41.22 16.81
C ALA A 94 -4.47 42.26 15.80
N HIS A 95 -3.69 43.30 15.54
CA HIS A 95 -3.99 44.34 14.54
C HIS A 95 -2.77 44.67 13.67
N ARG A 96 -3.00 45.35 12.54
CA ARG A 96 -1.95 45.79 11.62
C ARG A 96 -1.48 47.21 11.98
N ILE A 97 -0.18 47.45 11.94
CA ILE A 97 0.39 48.80 12.11
C ILE A 97 -0.07 49.68 10.96
N PHE A 98 -0.90 50.68 11.26
CA PHE A 98 -1.39 51.66 10.32
C PHE A 98 -0.41 52.83 10.15
N SER A 99 0.14 53.35 11.24
CA SER A 99 1.21 54.37 11.21
C SER A 99 2.20 54.18 12.36
N VAL A 100 3.43 54.59 12.11
CA VAL A 100 4.52 54.57 13.09
C VAL A 100 4.72 55.99 13.60
N GLU A 101 4.46 56.22 14.89
CA GLU A 101 4.57 57.53 15.54
C GLU A 101 5.81 57.60 16.44
N ALA A 102 6.16 58.79 16.93
CA ALA A 102 7.39 59.01 17.70
C ALA A 102 7.50 58.09 18.93
N ASP A 103 6.39 57.90 19.64
CA ASP A 103 6.34 57.20 20.93
C ASP A 103 5.64 55.84 20.86
N GLY A 104 5.22 55.39 19.67
CA GLY A 104 4.47 54.14 19.52
C GLY A 104 3.95 53.84 18.12
N TYR A 105 2.97 52.93 18.07
CA TYR A 105 2.28 52.51 16.85
C TYR A 105 0.79 52.80 16.95
N VAL A 106 0.22 53.32 15.87
CA VAL A 106 -1.24 53.32 15.69
C VAL A 106 -1.59 52.05 14.92
N THR A 107 -2.44 51.23 15.51
CA THR A 107 -2.90 49.98 14.91
C THR A 107 -4.27 50.13 14.28
N LYS A 108 -4.61 49.19 13.40
CA LYS A 108 -5.91 49.08 12.77
C LYS A 108 -6.20 47.62 12.43
N GLY A 109 -7.36 47.11 12.84
CA GLY A 109 -7.87 45.85 12.32
C GLY A 109 -8.20 45.96 10.83
N ASP A 110 -7.84 44.97 10.02
CA ASP A 110 -8.06 45.00 8.56
C ASP A 110 -9.55 45.19 8.18
N ALA A 111 -10.47 44.75 9.05
CA ALA A 111 -11.92 44.91 8.87
C ALA A 111 -12.45 46.27 9.38
N ASN A 112 -11.68 47.00 10.19
CA ASN A 112 -12.13 48.24 10.80
C ASN A 112 -12.11 49.39 9.78
N ALA A 113 -13.12 50.28 9.82
CA ALA A 113 -13.16 51.42 8.90
C ALA A 113 -12.12 52.49 9.29
N THR A 114 -11.96 52.72 10.59
CA THR A 114 -11.05 53.71 11.18
C THR A 114 -9.89 53.04 11.92
N PRO A 115 -8.72 53.69 12.05
CA PRO A 115 -7.66 53.25 12.95
C PRO A 115 -8.12 53.26 14.42
N ASP A 116 -7.40 52.54 15.26
CA ASP A 116 -7.65 52.51 16.70
C ASP A 116 -7.27 53.87 17.32
N THR A 117 -8.07 54.36 18.27
CA THR A 117 -7.90 55.70 18.86
C THR A 117 -6.70 55.79 19.81
N SER A 118 -6.32 54.66 20.42
CA SER A 118 -5.17 54.57 21.32
C SER A 118 -3.93 54.11 20.57
N SER A 119 -2.86 54.90 20.61
CA SER A 119 -1.53 54.43 20.22
C SER A 119 -0.99 53.46 21.26
N ILE A 120 -0.37 52.38 20.80
CA ILE A 120 0.34 51.42 21.66
C ILE A 120 1.83 51.77 21.71
N GLY A 121 2.44 51.71 22.89
CA GLY A 121 3.87 51.91 23.08
C GLY A 121 4.69 50.75 22.50
N PHE A 122 5.97 51.00 22.18
CA PHE A 122 6.87 49.97 21.65
C PHE A 122 6.98 48.73 22.55
N SER A 123 6.92 48.92 23.86
CA SER A 123 7.01 47.85 24.86
C SER A 123 5.71 47.10 25.10
N GLU A 124 4.58 47.59 24.58
CA GLU A 124 3.26 46.95 24.74
C GLU A 124 3.00 45.89 23.67
N VAL A 125 3.84 45.84 22.64
CA VAL A 125 3.82 44.77 21.64
C VAL A 125 4.28 43.47 22.30
N THR A 126 3.39 42.49 22.39
CA THR A 126 3.66 41.16 22.97
C THR A 126 4.13 40.15 21.93
N GLY A 127 3.90 40.41 20.64
CA GLY A 127 4.31 39.51 19.56
C GLY A 127 4.20 40.15 18.18
N VAL A 128 5.04 39.66 17.26
CA VAL A 128 5.09 40.11 15.86
C VAL A 128 4.69 38.95 14.95
N GLY A 129 3.61 39.12 14.19
CA GLY A 129 3.15 38.10 13.25
C GLY A 129 4.13 37.90 12.10
N ARG A 130 4.69 36.69 11.98
CA ARG A 130 5.63 36.34 10.90
C ARG A 130 5.02 35.42 9.85
N PHE A 131 4.28 34.40 10.27
CA PHE A 131 3.74 33.38 9.37
C PHE A 131 2.29 33.04 9.69
N VAL A 132 1.51 32.66 8.68
CA VAL A 132 0.10 32.31 8.83
C VAL A 132 -0.13 30.92 8.24
N VAL A 133 -0.68 30.01 9.04
CA VAL A 133 -1.13 28.69 8.61
C VAL A 133 -2.65 28.69 8.57
N PRO A 134 -3.27 28.65 7.38
CA PRO A 134 -4.72 28.79 7.27
C PRO A 134 -5.45 27.54 7.76
N LEU A 135 -6.66 27.73 8.29
CA LEU A 135 -7.64 26.66 8.63
C LEU A 135 -7.24 25.65 9.74
N VAL A 136 -5.98 25.61 10.19
CA VAL A 136 -5.50 24.60 11.17
C VAL A 136 -6.03 24.85 12.58
N GLY A 137 -6.38 26.10 12.92
CA GLY A 137 -6.90 26.49 14.23
C GLY A 137 -8.39 26.23 14.41
N LEU A 138 -9.13 25.85 13.36
CA LEU A 138 -10.58 25.62 13.41
C LEU A 138 -11.04 24.63 14.51
N PRO A 139 -10.35 23.49 14.76
CA PRO A 139 -10.73 22.59 15.84
C PRO A 139 -10.67 23.25 17.22
N VAL A 140 -9.70 24.15 17.45
CA VAL A 140 -9.57 24.92 18.70
C VAL A 140 -10.71 25.92 18.82
N VAL A 141 -11.03 26.64 17.73
CA VAL A 141 -12.16 27.58 17.69
C VAL A 141 -13.47 26.86 17.97
N TRP A 142 -13.73 25.69 17.38
CA TRP A 142 -14.97 24.93 17.64
C TRP A 142 -15.08 24.45 19.08
N LEU A 143 -13.97 24.02 19.70
CA LEU A 143 -13.95 23.66 21.11
C LEU A 143 -14.22 24.87 22.01
N ALA A 144 -13.58 26.02 21.73
CA ALA A 144 -13.74 27.25 22.50
C ALA A 144 -15.15 27.84 22.37
N THR A 145 -15.77 27.75 21.19
CA THR A 145 -17.13 28.26 20.92
C THR A 145 -18.23 27.27 21.28
N GLY A 146 -17.89 26.05 21.72
CA GLY A 146 -18.87 25.00 22.07
C GLY A 146 -19.54 24.32 20.86
N ASN A 147 -19.01 24.49 19.64
CA ASN A 147 -19.51 23.85 18.43
C ASN A 147 -19.05 22.38 18.34
N THR A 148 -19.61 21.55 19.22
CA THR A 148 -19.28 20.11 19.33
C THR A 148 -19.64 19.31 18.07
N ILE A 149 -20.64 19.75 17.30
CA ILE A 149 -21.06 19.09 16.05
C ILE A 149 -19.98 19.20 14.98
N ALA A 150 -19.44 20.41 14.74
CA ALA A 150 -18.38 20.62 13.76
C ALA A 150 -17.10 19.86 14.12
N PHE A 151 -16.72 19.89 15.40
CA PHE A 151 -15.58 19.14 15.91
C PHE A 151 -15.77 17.62 15.75
N ALA A 152 -16.93 17.07 16.14
CA ALA A 152 -17.22 15.65 16.00
C ALA A 152 -17.24 15.22 14.53
N ALA A 153 -17.83 16.03 13.64
CA ALA A 153 -17.85 15.76 12.20
C ALA A 153 -16.43 15.71 11.61
N TRP A 154 -15.54 16.63 12.02
CA TRP A 154 -14.15 16.63 11.60
C TRP A 154 -13.39 15.39 12.07
N VAL A 155 -13.53 15.01 13.35
CA VAL A 155 -12.92 13.79 13.90
C VAL A 155 -13.44 12.55 13.17
N LEU A 156 -14.75 12.44 12.94
CA LEU A 156 -15.35 11.34 12.21
C LEU A 156 -14.88 11.27 10.75
N SER A 157 -14.65 12.42 10.09
CA SER A 157 -14.08 12.48 8.74
C SER A 157 -12.67 11.90 8.70
N ILE A 158 -11.81 12.24 9.66
CA ILE A 158 -10.45 11.69 9.77
C ILE A 158 -10.50 10.18 10.04
N ILE A 159 -11.30 9.75 11.03
CA ILE A 159 -11.44 8.33 11.37
C ILE A 159 -12.00 7.54 10.18
N GLY A 160 -13.03 8.06 9.51
CA GLY A 160 -13.64 7.45 8.33
C GLY A 160 -12.64 7.33 7.17
N SER A 161 -11.83 8.36 6.95
CA SER A 161 -10.75 8.38 5.94
C SER A 161 -9.66 7.34 6.26
N LEU A 162 -9.19 7.30 7.51
CA LEU A 162 -8.20 6.33 7.98
C LEU A 162 -8.75 4.90 7.93
N ALA A 163 -10.02 4.70 8.29
CA ALA A 163 -10.69 3.41 8.17
C ALA A 163 -10.79 2.99 6.71
N LEU A 164 -11.19 3.87 5.78
CA LEU A 164 -11.26 3.55 4.35
C LEU A 164 -9.89 3.13 3.79
N VAL A 165 -8.82 3.80 4.20
CA VAL A 165 -7.43 3.46 3.82
C VAL A 165 -6.97 2.16 4.50
N GLY A 166 -7.24 1.99 5.79
CA GLY A 166 -6.85 0.83 6.59
C GLY A 166 -7.58 -0.46 6.19
N PHE A 167 -8.87 -0.37 5.89
CA PHE A 167 -9.69 -1.48 5.38
C PHE A 167 -9.36 -1.85 3.93
N ARG A 168 -8.74 -0.95 3.15
CA ARG A 168 -8.17 -1.29 1.84
C ARG A 168 -6.91 -2.15 1.92
N ARG A 169 -6.33 -2.36 3.11
CA ARG A 169 -5.25 -3.35 3.29
C ARG A 169 -5.79 -4.74 3.61
N ARG A 170 -5.45 -5.65 2.68
CA ARG A 170 -5.22 -7.12 2.81
C ARG A 170 -6.31 -8.04 2.24
N SER A 171 -6.32 -8.16 0.91
CA SER A 171 -6.18 -9.50 0.33
C SER A 171 -4.69 -9.85 0.37
N LYS A 172 -4.23 -10.46 1.48
CA LYS A 172 -2.91 -11.10 1.53
C LYS A 172 -3.00 -12.42 0.75
N THR A 173 -2.99 -12.36 -0.56
CA THR A 173 -2.16 -13.32 -1.30
C THR A 173 -0.90 -12.55 -1.65
N LYS A 174 0.06 -12.56 -0.71
CA LYS A 174 1.43 -12.16 -1.04
C LYS A 174 1.86 -13.12 -2.15
N LEU A 175 1.85 -12.69 -3.41
CA LEU A 175 2.65 -13.40 -4.40
C LEU A 175 4.08 -13.38 -3.88
N PRO A 176 4.80 -14.50 -3.91
CA PRO A 176 6.21 -14.49 -3.61
C PRO A 176 6.88 -13.45 -4.52
N LEU A 177 7.72 -12.59 -3.95
CA LEU A 177 8.46 -11.54 -4.67
C LEU A 177 9.25 -12.10 -5.87
N ARG A 178 9.44 -13.42 -5.92
CA ARG A 178 10.10 -14.17 -7.00
C ARG A 178 9.32 -14.25 -8.32
N ALA A 179 7.98 -14.21 -8.28
CA ALA A 179 7.13 -14.16 -9.50
C ALA A 179 7.36 -12.87 -10.33
N LEU A 180 8.13 -11.92 -9.80
CA LEU A 180 8.48 -10.63 -10.41
C LEU A 180 9.69 -10.70 -11.36
N SER A 181 10.38 -11.83 -11.48
CA SER A 181 11.78 -11.84 -11.96
C SER A 181 12.05 -12.07 -13.45
N THR A 182 11.11 -12.55 -14.28
CA THR A 182 11.56 -13.09 -15.58
C THR A 182 11.28 -12.25 -16.83
N THR A 183 10.35 -11.29 -16.88
CA THR A 183 10.04 -10.66 -18.20
C THR A 183 9.80 -9.14 -18.28
N PRO A 184 9.24 -8.38 -17.31
CA PRO A 184 9.09 -6.93 -17.51
C PRO A 184 10.24 -6.10 -16.92
N LEU A 185 11.26 -6.70 -16.28
CA LEU A 185 12.30 -5.94 -15.58
C LEU A 185 13.29 -5.23 -16.52
N ARG A 186 13.49 -5.68 -17.76
CA ARG A 186 14.45 -5.02 -18.67
C ARG A 186 13.98 -3.64 -19.15
N ALA A 187 12.69 -3.47 -19.45
CA ALA A 187 12.12 -2.21 -19.94
C ALA A 187 11.95 -1.15 -18.82
N ILE A 188 11.77 -1.60 -17.57
CA ILE A 188 11.65 -0.69 -16.41
C ILE A 188 13.05 -0.21 -15.97
N ARG A 189 14.07 -1.07 -16.03
CA ARG A 189 15.47 -0.72 -15.66
C ARG A 189 16.10 0.38 -16.53
N SER A 190 15.59 0.63 -17.74
CA SER A 190 16.07 1.73 -18.58
C SER A 190 15.65 3.12 -18.08
N VAL A 191 14.65 3.22 -17.19
CA VAL A 191 14.14 4.52 -16.73
C VAL A 191 15.22 5.30 -15.95
N ARG A 192 15.88 4.69 -14.96
CA ARG A 192 17.05 5.30 -14.27
C ARG A 192 18.17 5.73 -15.24
N VAL A 193 18.45 4.95 -16.28
CA VAL A 193 19.49 5.27 -17.26
C VAL A 193 19.09 6.49 -18.09
N VAL A 194 17.83 6.54 -18.53
CA VAL A 194 17.27 7.69 -19.26
C VAL A 194 17.26 8.93 -18.39
N VAL A 195 16.89 8.82 -17.11
CA VAL A 195 16.93 9.93 -16.15
C VAL A 195 18.36 10.42 -15.92
N GLY A 196 19.32 9.51 -15.74
CA GLY A 196 20.74 9.88 -15.65
C GLY A 196 21.23 10.60 -16.92
N PHE A 197 20.86 10.09 -18.10
CA PHE A 197 21.19 10.75 -19.36
C PHE A 197 20.53 12.14 -19.48
N LEU A 198 19.30 12.31 -19.03
CA LEU A 198 18.62 13.60 -18.99
C LEU A 198 19.30 14.59 -18.05
N ILE A 199 19.69 14.17 -16.83
CA ILE A 199 20.45 15.02 -15.90
C ILE A 199 21.77 15.45 -16.55
N LEU A 200 22.49 14.51 -17.16
CA LEU A 200 23.77 14.79 -17.82
C LEU A 200 23.60 15.76 -19.00
N THR A 201 22.62 15.54 -19.87
CA THR A 201 22.35 16.42 -21.01
C THR A 201 21.89 17.80 -20.58
N GLN A 202 21.04 17.93 -19.56
CA GLN A 202 20.64 19.23 -19.02
C GLN A 202 21.85 20.01 -18.50
N PHE A 203 22.77 19.33 -17.80
CA PHE A 203 24.00 19.95 -17.29
C PHE A 203 24.97 20.37 -18.41
N ILE A 204 25.10 19.56 -19.48
CA ILE A 204 25.95 19.90 -20.63
C ILE A 204 25.38 21.09 -21.41
N VAL A 205 24.06 21.13 -21.60
CA VAL A 205 23.38 22.19 -22.36
C VAL A 205 23.38 23.51 -21.59
N ASP A 206 23.11 23.46 -20.29
CA ASP A 206 23.15 24.63 -19.43
C ASP A 206 23.67 24.29 -18.03
N PRO A 207 24.98 24.51 -17.78
CA PRO A 207 25.59 24.30 -16.47
C PRO A 207 25.05 25.25 -15.39
N ASN A 208 24.37 26.34 -15.76
CA ASN A 208 23.80 27.32 -14.83
C ASN A 208 22.41 26.95 -14.34
N ARG A 209 21.78 25.95 -14.96
CA ARG A 209 20.43 25.49 -14.60
C ARG A 209 20.34 24.86 -13.20
N LEU A 210 21.47 24.43 -12.64
CA LEU A 210 21.57 23.99 -11.24
C LEU A 210 22.03 25.19 -10.39
N ASP A 211 21.07 25.95 -9.89
CA ASP A 211 21.29 27.15 -9.07
C ASP A 211 21.53 26.77 -7.61
N ILE A 212 22.70 26.17 -7.36
CA ILE A 212 23.12 25.73 -6.03
C ILE A 212 24.24 26.66 -5.58
N GLY A 213 23.87 27.65 -4.78
CA GLY A 213 24.78 28.51 -4.05
C GLY A 213 25.34 27.83 -2.80
N VAL A 214 26.68 27.90 -2.67
CA VAL A 214 27.50 27.79 -1.45
C VAL A 214 27.57 26.43 -0.72
N GLY A 215 28.55 25.61 -1.11
CA GLY A 215 29.06 24.44 -0.36
C GLY A 215 30.33 23.87 -1.00
N ALA A 216 31.03 22.96 -0.31
CA ALA A 216 32.32 22.38 -0.75
C ALA A 216 32.27 21.56 -2.07
N VAL A 217 31.07 21.28 -2.59
CA VAL A 217 30.84 20.48 -3.79
C VAL A 217 30.30 21.39 -4.89
N GLY A 218 31.11 21.67 -5.92
CA GLY A 218 30.66 22.44 -7.08
C GLY A 218 29.58 21.72 -7.90
N ARG A 219 28.89 22.45 -8.78
CA ARG A 219 27.74 21.95 -9.60
C ARG A 219 28.01 20.60 -10.30
N GLY A 220 29.20 20.43 -10.87
CA GLY A 220 29.61 19.17 -11.49
C GLY A 220 29.71 18.00 -10.51
N GLY A 221 30.11 18.26 -9.26
CA GLY A 221 30.13 17.24 -8.21
C GLY A 221 28.74 16.74 -7.83
N ILE A 222 27.72 17.59 -7.91
CA ILE A 222 26.33 17.20 -7.63
C ILE A 222 25.79 16.30 -8.73
N VAL A 223 26.02 16.67 -10.00
CA VAL A 223 25.66 15.81 -11.14
C VAL A 223 26.35 14.45 -11.06
N VAL A 224 27.66 14.44 -10.80
CA VAL A 224 28.43 13.19 -10.63
C VAL A 224 27.88 12.35 -9.48
N THR A 225 27.55 12.98 -8.34
CA THR A 225 26.97 12.29 -7.18
C THR A 225 25.59 11.72 -7.52
N SER A 226 24.72 12.48 -8.19
CA SER A 226 23.40 12.02 -8.63
C SER A 226 23.49 10.83 -9.59
N LEU A 227 24.39 10.89 -10.57
CA LEU A 227 24.64 9.79 -11.50
C LEU A 227 25.19 8.56 -10.78
N LEU A 228 26.08 8.75 -9.81
CA LEU A 228 26.64 7.66 -9.01
C LEU A 228 25.57 7.01 -8.13
N VAL A 229 24.70 7.80 -7.49
CA VAL A 229 23.55 7.29 -6.73
C VAL A 229 22.62 6.47 -7.62
N LEU A 230 22.26 6.98 -8.81
CA LEU A 230 21.44 6.24 -9.78
C LEU A 230 22.10 4.94 -10.25
N ALA A 231 23.41 4.95 -10.48
CA ALA A 231 24.16 3.77 -10.89
C ALA A 231 24.25 2.72 -9.78
N VAL A 232 24.58 3.13 -8.54
CA VAL A 232 24.70 2.24 -7.38
C VAL A 232 23.35 1.61 -7.05
N THR A 233 22.27 2.41 -7.01
CA THR A 233 20.91 1.88 -6.78
C THR A 233 20.50 0.89 -7.87
N ASN A 234 20.78 1.18 -9.15
CA ASN A 234 20.50 0.26 -10.25
C ASN A 234 21.29 -1.06 -10.13
N LEU A 235 22.58 -0.99 -9.78
CA LEU A 235 23.43 -2.17 -9.62
C LEU A 235 23.03 -3.02 -8.39
N ALA A 236 22.67 -2.37 -7.28
CA ALA A 236 22.12 -3.03 -6.10
C ALA A 236 20.84 -3.78 -6.46
N SER A 237 19.93 -3.13 -7.20
CA SER A 237 18.67 -3.73 -7.67
C SER A 237 18.90 -4.97 -8.54
N ILE A 238 19.93 -4.96 -9.41
CA ILE A 238 20.31 -6.13 -10.23
C ILE A 238 20.86 -7.27 -9.39
N THR A 239 21.80 -6.98 -8.50
CA THR A 239 22.52 -7.98 -7.71
C THR A 239 21.55 -8.73 -6.80
N LEU A 240 20.60 -7.99 -6.21
CA LEU A 240 19.65 -8.51 -5.24
C LEU A 240 18.43 -9.19 -5.87
N SER A 241 18.18 -8.99 -7.16
CA SER A 241 17.20 -9.82 -7.90
C SER A 241 17.58 -11.31 -7.93
N LYS A 242 18.80 -11.66 -7.51
CA LYS A 242 19.30 -13.04 -7.38
C LYS A 242 19.10 -13.65 -5.98
N THR A 243 18.71 -12.85 -4.98
CA THR A 243 18.54 -13.31 -3.59
C THR A 243 17.15 -13.92 -3.36
N SER A 244 17.06 -15.00 -2.58
CA SER A 244 15.80 -15.72 -2.29
C SER A 244 15.07 -15.27 -1.01
N ASP A 245 15.65 -14.38 -0.21
CA ASP A 245 15.09 -13.92 1.06
C ASP A 245 14.10 -12.76 0.87
N GLU A 246 12.81 -13.00 1.16
CA GLU A 246 11.74 -12.00 1.04
C GLU A 246 11.90 -10.81 1.98
N ARG A 247 12.51 -10.99 3.17
CA ARG A 247 12.69 -9.89 4.13
C ARG A 247 13.73 -8.90 3.63
N GLN A 248 14.83 -9.41 3.09
CA GLN A 248 15.88 -8.59 2.50
C GLN A 248 15.36 -7.80 1.30
N LEU A 249 14.62 -8.46 0.40
CA LEU A 249 13.99 -7.81 -0.74
C LEU A 249 13.04 -6.67 -0.32
N ALA A 250 12.26 -6.85 0.74
CA ALA A 250 11.35 -5.82 1.26
C ALA A 250 12.07 -4.64 1.92
N GLN A 251 13.13 -4.89 2.69
CA GLN A 251 13.94 -3.82 3.31
C GLN A 251 14.65 -2.98 2.25
N LEU A 252 15.19 -3.63 1.22
CA LEU A 252 15.88 -2.97 0.11
C LEU A 252 14.94 -2.18 -0.78
N ALA A 253 13.73 -2.68 -1.02
CA ALA A 253 12.68 -1.94 -1.71
C ALA A 253 12.39 -0.58 -1.07
N ILE A 254 12.28 -0.56 0.26
CA ILE A 254 12.06 0.66 1.05
C ILE A 254 13.30 1.57 0.97
N GLY A 255 14.50 0.99 1.05
CA GLY A 255 15.75 1.73 0.90
C GLY A 255 15.92 2.38 -0.47
N GLU A 256 15.63 1.66 -1.56
CA GLU A 256 15.71 2.17 -2.93
C GLU A 256 14.72 3.34 -3.14
N LEU A 257 13.48 3.20 -2.65
CA LEU A 257 12.48 4.27 -2.71
C LEU A 257 12.92 5.51 -1.91
N ALA A 258 13.51 5.32 -0.73
CA ALA A 258 13.99 6.42 0.10
C ALA A 258 15.15 7.18 -0.56
N ILE A 259 16.11 6.46 -1.15
CA ILE A 259 17.25 7.03 -1.86
C ILE A 259 16.77 7.84 -3.07
N ASP A 260 15.87 7.28 -3.88
CA ASP A 260 15.34 7.98 -5.04
C ASP A 260 14.57 9.23 -4.65
N THR A 261 13.75 9.14 -3.60
CA THR A 261 12.98 10.29 -3.14
C THR A 261 13.91 11.40 -2.64
N PHE A 262 14.94 11.04 -1.87
CA PHE A 262 15.95 12.00 -1.42
C PHE A 262 16.68 12.65 -2.61
N LEU A 263 17.05 11.85 -3.61
CA LEU A 263 17.71 12.35 -4.82
C LEU A 263 16.83 13.36 -5.57
N VAL A 264 15.54 13.07 -5.75
CA VAL A 264 14.60 13.96 -6.45
C VAL A 264 14.40 15.25 -5.69
N VAL A 265 14.20 15.18 -4.38
CA VAL A 265 14.07 16.36 -3.52
C VAL A 265 15.33 17.22 -3.62
N ALA A 266 16.51 16.60 -3.48
CA ALA A 266 17.78 17.31 -3.55
C ALA A 266 18.01 17.97 -4.91
N LEU A 267 17.71 17.25 -6.01
CA LEU A 267 17.83 17.78 -7.36
C LEU A 267 16.82 18.89 -7.65
N THR A 268 15.58 18.76 -7.19
CA THR A 268 14.52 19.76 -7.40
C THR A 268 14.84 21.06 -6.63
N ALA A 269 15.28 20.93 -5.39
CA ALA A 269 15.77 22.06 -4.59
C ALA A 269 16.98 22.75 -5.23
N ALA A 270 17.76 22.00 -6.03
CA ALA A 270 18.96 22.45 -6.70
C ALA A 270 18.73 23.08 -8.09
N THR A 271 17.74 22.64 -8.85
CA THR A 271 17.51 23.12 -10.24
C THR A 271 16.73 24.43 -10.34
N GLY A 272 16.27 25.00 -9.22
CA GLY A 272 15.40 26.18 -9.24
C GLY A 272 14.08 25.93 -10.00
N THR A 273 13.34 27.00 -10.30
CA THR A 273 12.01 26.93 -10.95
C THR A 273 12.06 27.07 -12.48
N GLU A 274 13.25 27.12 -13.08
CA GLU A 274 13.37 27.38 -14.52
C GLU A 274 13.09 26.13 -15.38
N GLY A 275 11.87 26.11 -15.93
CA GLY A 275 11.37 25.07 -16.82
C GLY A 275 10.76 23.88 -16.08
N ILE A 276 10.25 22.90 -16.83
CA ILE A 276 9.50 21.74 -16.30
C ILE A 276 10.37 20.46 -16.26
N GLY A 277 11.61 20.53 -16.77
CA GLY A 277 12.49 19.37 -16.95
C GLY A 277 12.82 18.61 -15.65
N TRP A 278 12.75 19.29 -14.50
CA TRP A 278 12.98 18.69 -13.18
C TRP A 278 11.88 17.70 -12.76
N VAL A 279 10.68 17.79 -13.33
CA VAL A 279 9.58 16.83 -13.09
C VAL A 279 9.97 15.41 -13.50
N LEU A 280 10.81 15.28 -14.54
CA LEU A 280 11.31 13.98 -15.01
C LEU A 280 12.20 13.29 -13.98
N PHE A 281 12.77 14.02 -13.01
CA PHE A 281 13.50 13.41 -11.92
C PHE A 281 12.61 12.53 -11.06
N ALA A 282 11.28 12.72 -11.05
CA ALA A 282 10.37 11.87 -10.31
C ALA A 282 10.20 10.45 -10.88
N LEU A 283 10.68 10.18 -12.10
CA LEU A 283 10.51 8.89 -12.78
C LEU A 283 11.11 7.68 -12.04
N PRO A 284 12.32 7.73 -11.45
CA PRO A 284 12.86 6.62 -10.65
C PRO A 284 11.99 6.30 -9.44
N ILE A 285 11.35 7.29 -8.83
CA ILE A 285 10.40 7.07 -7.73
C ILE A 285 9.22 6.23 -8.21
N ILE A 286 8.64 6.59 -9.37
CA ILE A 286 7.54 5.83 -9.98
C ILE A 286 8.03 4.41 -10.32
N GLU A 287 9.26 4.27 -10.84
CA GLU A 287 9.91 2.99 -11.13
C GLU A 287 10.01 2.09 -9.88
N SER A 288 10.55 2.62 -8.77
CA SER A 288 10.70 1.85 -7.53
C SER A 288 9.36 1.55 -6.86
N ALA A 289 8.44 2.52 -6.82
CA ALA A 289 7.11 2.31 -6.25
C ALA A 289 6.34 1.20 -6.97
N THR A 290 6.43 1.17 -8.31
CA THR A 290 5.79 0.15 -9.15
C THR A 290 6.47 -1.21 -9.06
N ARG A 291 7.81 -1.25 -9.05
CA ARG A 291 8.58 -2.48 -8.92
C ARG A 291 8.28 -3.23 -7.63
N PHE A 292 8.15 -2.51 -6.51
CA PHE A 292 8.06 -3.12 -5.19
C PHE A 292 6.65 -3.19 -4.60
N ARG A 293 5.63 -2.74 -5.32
CA ARG A 293 4.22 -2.75 -4.87
C ARG A 293 4.06 -2.14 -3.46
N ILE A 294 4.76 -1.04 -3.20
CA ILE A 294 4.73 -0.38 -1.90
C ILE A 294 3.39 0.35 -1.79
N SER A 295 2.35 -0.34 -1.30
CA SER A 295 1.08 0.29 -0.96
C SER A 295 1.32 1.31 0.15
N GLY A 296 1.20 2.60 -0.16
CA GLY A 296 1.62 3.70 0.71
C GLY A 296 2.91 4.39 0.27
N ALA A 297 3.34 4.25 -0.99
CA ALA A 297 4.35 5.14 -1.58
C ALA A 297 3.98 6.61 -1.40
N LEU A 298 2.68 6.95 -1.47
CA LEU A 298 2.14 8.26 -1.11
C LEU A 298 2.52 8.67 0.32
N LEU A 299 2.28 7.83 1.34
CA LEU A 299 2.67 8.11 2.74
C LEU A 299 4.17 8.37 2.90
N HIS A 300 4.99 7.58 2.21
CA HIS A 300 6.44 7.79 2.23
C HIS A 300 6.79 9.14 1.60
N TRP A 301 6.16 9.47 0.47
CA TRP A 301 6.37 10.73 -0.21
C TRP A 301 5.98 11.93 0.68
N MET A 302 4.83 11.86 1.37
CA MET A 302 4.40 12.88 2.33
C MET A 302 5.41 13.05 3.48
N ALA A 303 5.93 11.95 4.02
CA ALA A 303 6.92 12.00 5.10
C ALA A 303 8.25 12.59 4.62
N LEU A 304 8.70 12.21 3.42
CA LEU A 304 9.96 12.67 2.83
C LEU A 304 9.89 14.14 2.38
N THR A 305 8.76 14.61 1.85
CA THR A 305 8.59 16.03 1.52
C THR A 305 8.48 16.90 2.76
N ALA A 306 7.72 16.47 3.76
CA ALA A 306 7.69 17.13 5.06
C ALA A 306 9.11 17.20 5.65
N PHE A 307 9.85 16.09 5.64
CA PHE A 307 11.24 16.05 6.10
C PHE A 307 12.16 16.98 5.28
N SER A 308 11.97 17.09 3.97
CA SER A 308 12.76 17.99 3.13
C SER A 308 12.50 19.47 3.42
N LEU A 309 11.24 19.83 3.66
CA LEU A 309 10.85 21.18 4.06
C LEU A 309 11.43 21.51 5.44
N VAL A 310 11.31 20.57 6.40
CA VAL A 310 11.89 20.72 7.74
C VAL A 310 13.39 20.98 7.66
N THR A 311 14.11 20.14 6.94
CA THR A 311 15.57 20.26 6.83
C THR A 311 15.99 21.55 6.14
N ARG A 312 15.22 22.03 5.16
CA ARG A 312 15.44 23.34 4.53
C ARG A 312 15.23 24.50 5.50
N ILE A 313 14.10 24.53 6.22
CA ILE A 313 13.78 25.55 7.24
C ILE A 313 14.90 25.60 8.29
N VAL A 314 15.30 24.44 8.82
CA VAL A 314 16.38 24.36 9.81
C VAL A 314 17.69 24.87 9.24
N SER A 315 18.03 24.54 8.00
CA SER A 315 19.27 25.00 7.37
C SER A 315 19.31 26.52 7.15
N LEU A 316 18.21 27.12 6.70
CA LEU A 316 18.12 28.57 6.46
C LEU A 316 18.14 29.34 7.79
N ASN A 317 17.50 28.80 8.83
CA ASN A 317 17.53 29.42 10.15
C ASN A 317 18.96 29.42 10.74
N GLN A 318 19.71 28.33 10.55
CA GLN A 318 21.13 28.27 10.96
C GLN A 318 22.03 29.26 10.20
N GLN A 319 21.64 29.65 8.99
CA GLN A 319 22.37 30.62 8.17
C GLN A 319 22.07 32.07 8.55
N GLY A 320 21.16 32.32 9.50
CA GLY A 320 20.78 33.68 9.93
C GLY A 320 20.04 34.46 8.84
N VAL A 321 19.42 33.76 7.89
CA VAL A 321 18.66 34.35 6.78
C VAL A 321 17.45 35.11 7.34
N THR A 322 17.13 36.26 6.75
CA THR A 322 15.99 37.07 7.22
C THR A 322 14.68 36.32 7.04
N SER A 323 13.67 36.59 7.88
CA SER A 323 12.35 35.93 7.76
C SER A 323 11.76 36.10 6.36
N GLN A 324 12.00 37.24 5.70
CA GLN A 324 11.46 37.56 4.38
C GLN A 324 12.09 36.71 3.27
N GLU A 325 13.41 36.47 3.33
CA GLU A 325 14.12 35.58 2.41
C GLU A 325 13.75 34.11 2.65
N LEU A 326 13.56 33.72 3.91
CA LEU A 326 13.09 32.38 4.27
C LEU A 326 11.71 32.10 3.68
N PHE A 327 10.77 33.05 3.73
CA PHE A 327 9.44 32.88 3.12
C PHE A 327 9.50 32.78 1.60
N ALA A 328 10.30 33.61 0.94
CA ALA A 328 10.43 33.57 -0.52
C ALA A 328 11.00 32.23 -1.01
N ASP A 329 11.99 31.66 -0.31
CA ASP A 329 12.55 30.34 -0.65
C ASP A 329 11.54 29.22 -0.41
N LEU A 330 10.77 29.30 0.68
CA LEU A 330 9.73 28.33 1.01
C LEU A 330 8.58 28.34 0.01
N GLU A 331 8.09 29.51 -0.39
CA GLU A 331 7.04 29.66 -1.41
C GLU A 331 7.48 28.99 -2.72
N LYS A 332 8.72 29.27 -3.15
CA LYS A 332 9.33 28.66 -4.33
C LYS A 332 9.40 27.12 -4.22
N GLN A 333 9.79 26.60 -3.06
CA GLN A 333 9.88 25.16 -2.83
C GLN A 333 8.50 24.49 -2.81
N ILE A 334 7.47 25.16 -2.25
CA ILE A 334 6.09 24.66 -2.25
C ILE A 334 5.55 24.54 -3.67
N ASP A 335 5.76 25.54 -4.52
CA ASP A 335 5.31 25.51 -5.91
C ASP A 335 5.92 24.33 -6.69
N GLN A 336 7.22 24.08 -6.49
CA GLN A 336 7.90 22.93 -7.08
C GLN A 336 7.33 21.60 -6.56
N LEU A 337 7.18 21.45 -5.25
CA LEU A 337 6.63 20.21 -4.68
C LEU A 337 5.19 19.98 -5.16
N SER A 338 4.40 21.04 -5.34
CA SER A 338 3.03 21.00 -5.85
C SER A 338 2.96 20.47 -7.28
N VAL A 339 3.85 20.92 -8.16
CA VAL A 339 3.92 20.40 -9.54
C VAL A 339 4.45 18.95 -9.56
N LEU A 340 5.39 18.56 -8.69
CA LEU A 340 5.83 17.16 -8.60
C LEU A 340 4.70 16.24 -8.14
N LEU A 341 3.93 16.66 -7.14
CA LEU A 341 2.75 15.95 -6.63
C LEU A 341 1.72 15.68 -7.71
N LEU A 342 1.44 16.70 -8.53
CA LEU A 342 0.46 16.61 -9.59
C LEU A 342 0.76 15.49 -10.58
N VAL A 343 2.04 15.15 -10.78
CA VAL A 343 2.48 14.09 -11.67
C VAL A 343 2.66 12.75 -10.94
N VAL A 344 3.30 12.78 -9.77
CA VAL A 344 3.65 11.56 -9.02
C VAL A 344 2.42 10.88 -8.45
N ILE A 345 1.45 11.63 -7.89
CA ILE A 345 0.28 11.02 -7.25
C ILE A 345 -0.56 10.24 -8.27
N PRO A 346 -1.02 10.83 -9.39
CA PRO A 346 -1.83 10.10 -10.36
C PRO A 346 -1.02 8.99 -11.04
N GLY A 347 0.26 9.25 -11.36
CA GLY A 347 1.15 8.27 -11.98
C GLY A 347 1.35 7.03 -11.11
N ALA A 348 1.67 7.21 -9.82
CA ALA A 348 1.85 6.12 -8.88
C ALA A 348 0.53 5.36 -8.64
N TYR A 349 -0.59 6.08 -8.52
CA TYR A 349 -1.91 5.48 -8.34
C TYR A 349 -2.31 4.62 -9.55
N LEU A 350 -2.23 5.19 -10.76
CA LEU A 350 -2.58 4.49 -12.00
C LEU A 350 -1.70 3.26 -12.19
N ALA A 351 -0.41 3.37 -11.91
CA ALA A 351 0.50 2.26 -12.04
C ALA A 351 0.22 1.15 -11.01
N GLU A 352 -0.14 1.48 -9.77
CA GLU A 352 -0.60 0.48 -8.78
C GLU A 352 -1.88 -0.23 -9.24
N GLN A 353 -2.83 0.50 -9.83
CA GLN A 353 -4.05 -0.10 -10.40
C GLN A 353 -3.74 -1.02 -11.57
N LEU A 354 -3.04 -0.54 -12.59
CA LEU A 354 -2.69 -1.30 -13.79
C LEU A 354 -1.89 -2.56 -13.44
N LEU A 355 -0.94 -2.46 -12.50
CA LEU A 355 -0.21 -3.63 -12.05
C LEU A 355 -1.13 -4.64 -11.38
N ASN A 356 -1.99 -4.21 -10.45
CA ASN A 356 -2.91 -5.12 -9.79
C ASN A 356 -3.86 -5.80 -10.79
N ASP A 357 -4.33 -5.08 -11.81
CA ASP A 357 -5.18 -5.64 -12.86
C ASP A 357 -4.44 -6.67 -13.71
N VAL A 358 -3.24 -6.33 -14.22
CA VAL A 358 -2.38 -7.25 -14.98
C VAL A 358 -2.05 -8.51 -14.18
N TRP A 359 -1.76 -8.37 -12.89
CA TRP A 359 -1.47 -9.51 -12.01
C TRP A 359 -2.68 -10.37 -11.71
N THR A 360 -3.87 -9.77 -11.61
CA THR A 360 -5.12 -10.51 -11.44
C THR A 360 -5.44 -11.29 -12.70
N GLN A 361 -5.28 -10.66 -13.87
CA GLN A 361 -5.45 -11.30 -15.16
C GLN A 361 -4.44 -12.43 -15.39
N ARG A 362 -3.14 -12.20 -15.11
CA ARG A 362 -2.12 -13.25 -15.22
C ARG A 362 -2.42 -14.44 -14.32
N ARG A 363 -2.78 -14.20 -13.05
CA ARG A 363 -3.19 -15.28 -12.15
C ARG A 363 -4.39 -16.06 -12.67
N ALA A 364 -5.42 -15.36 -13.14
CA ALA A 364 -6.58 -16.02 -13.73
C ALA A 364 -6.19 -16.85 -14.96
N THR A 365 -5.23 -16.38 -15.75
CA THR A 365 -4.72 -17.09 -16.94
C THR A 365 -3.91 -18.33 -16.55
N ASP A 366 -2.96 -18.20 -15.61
CA ASP A 366 -2.16 -19.31 -15.10
C ASP A 366 -3.05 -20.37 -14.45
N ASP A 367 -4.05 -19.94 -13.68
CA ASP A 367 -5.06 -20.81 -13.08
C ASP A 367 -5.88 -21.54 -14.15
N ALA A 368 -6.29 -20.86 -15.22
CA ALA A 368 -7.04 -21.47 -16.32
C ALA A 368 -6.19 -22.47 -17.11
N LEU A 369 -4.91 -22.17 -17.36
CA LEU A 369 -3.97 -23.08 -18.01
C LEU A 369 -3.75 -24.33 -17.16
N HIS A 370 -3.55 -24.16 -15.85
CA HIS A 370 -3.41 -25.29 -14.93
C HIS A 370 -4.68 -26.16 -14.91
N GLN A 371 -5.85 -25.55 -14.91
CA GLN A 371 -7.13 -26.27 -14.99
C GLN A 371 -7.27 -27.03 -16.32
N SER A 372 -6.91 -26.41 -17.44
CA SER A 372 -6.91 -27.07 -18.76
C SER A 372 -5.99 -28.29 -18.78
N GLN A 373 -4.80 -28.20 -18.18
CA GLN A 373 -3.86 -29.32 -18.11
C GLN A 373 -4.38 -30.47 -17.26
N LEU A 374 -5.04 -30.19 -16.14
CA LEU A 374 -5.67 -31.22 -15.31
C LEU A 374 -6.80 -31.94 -16.07
N LEU A 375 -7.67 -31.19 -16.76
CA LEU A 375 -8.74 -31.77 -17.56
C LEU A 375 -8.20 -32.60 -18.73
N GLN A 376 -7.14 -32.13 -19.40
CA GLN A 376 -6.49 -32.88 -20.47
C GLN A 376 -5.93 -34.22 -19.95
N ARG A 377 -5.26 -34.23 -18.78
CA ARG A 377 -4.79 -35.48 -18.17
C ARG A 377 -5.93 -36.44 -17.87
N VAL A 378 -7.03 -35.97 -17.28
CA VAL A 378 -8.21 -36.81 -17.01
C VAL A 378 -8.75 -37.44 -18.30
N VAL A 379 -8.82 -36.66 -19.40
CA VAL A 379 -9.27 -37.17 -20.72
C VAL A 379 -8.28 -38.20 -21.29
N ASP A 380 -6.98 -37.93 -21.26
CA ASP A 380 -5.94 -38.83 -21.79
C ASP A 380 -5.90 -40.15 -21.01
N THR A 381 -6.02 -40.10 -19.68
CA THR A 381 -6.19 -41.27 -18.83
C THR A 381 -7.46 -42.05 -19.20
N THR A 382 -8.60 -41.37 -19.32
CA THR A 382 -9.89 -42.03 -19.61
C THR A 382 -9.85 -42.76 -20.95
N ASN A 383 -9.24 -42.14 -21.97
CA ASN A 383 -9.04 -42.78 -23.28
C ASN A 383 -8.13 -44.02 -23.22
N SER A 384 -7.16 -44.03 -22.32
CA SER A 384 -6.24 -45.17 -22.12
C SER A 384 -6.96 -46.33 -21.42
N VAL A 385 -7.76 -46.04 -20.40
CA VAL A 385 -8.59 -47.02 -19.67
C VAL A 385 -9.58 -47.73 -20.61
N SER A 386 -10.26 -47.00 -21.50
CA SER A 386 -11.24 -47.58 -22.44
C SER A 386 -10.63 -48.57 -23.47
N ARG A 387 -9.31 -48.66 -23.60
CA ARG A 387 -8.64 -49.50 -24.62
C ARG A 387 -8.06 -50.81 -24.07
N LEU A 388 -8.06 -51.04 -22.75
CA LEU A 388 -7.35 -52.15 -22.10
C LEU A 388 -8.25 -52.93 -21.12
N GLY A 389 -9.08 -53.85 -21.63
CA GLY A 389 -10.09 -54.56 -20.83
C GLY A 389 -9.60 -55.61 -19.80
N THR A 390 -8.34 -55.59 -19.34
CA THR A 390 -7.86 -56.53 -18.29
C THR A 390 -7.04 -55.91 -17.16
N ASP A 391 -6.61 -54.63 -17.26
CA ASP A 391 -5.78 -53.95 -16.24
C ASP A 391 -6.32 -52.57 -15.82
N VAL A 392 -7.62 -52.32 -16.05
CA VAL A 392 -8.31 -51.04 -15.80
C VAL A 392 -8.05 -50.49 -14.38
N LEU A 393 -8.08 -51.35 -13.36
CA LEU A 393 -7.93 -50.93 -11.96
C LEU A 393 -6.49 -50.45 -11.63
N ASN A 394 -5.47 -51.09 -12.22
CA ASN A 394 -4.07 -50.70 -12.05
C ASN A 394 -3.77 -49.37 -12.77
N GLU A 395 -4.38 -49.17 -13.94
CA GLU A 395 -4.27 -47.92 -14.69
C GLU A 395 -4.95 -46.75 -13.96
N LEU A 396 -6.15 -47.00 -13.40
CA LEU A 396 -6.87 -46.00 -12.60
C LEU A 396 -6.06 -45.55 -11.38
N THR A 397 -5.47 -46.47 -10.61
CA THR A 397 -4.61 -46.10 -9.48
C THR A 397 -3.37 -45.34 -9.92
N SER A 398 -2.73 -45.73 -11.03
CA SER A 398 -1.57 -45.00 -11.57
C SER A 398 -1.95 -43.57 -11.99
N ALA A 399 -3.10 -43.39 -12.63
CA ALA A 399 -3.59 -42.08 -13.03
C ALA A 399 -3.91 -41.14 -11.86
N VAL A 400 -4.41 -41.68 -10.75
CA VAL A 400 -4.62 -40.88 -9.53
C VAL A 400 -3.29 -40.35 -9.01
N VAL A 401 -2.20 -41.13 -9.08
CA VAL A 401 -0.86 -40.63 -8.74
C VAL A 401 -0.39 -39.53 -9.72
N GLU A 402 -0.68 -39.66 -11.02
CA GLU A 402 -0.35 -38.64 -12.03
C GLU A 402 -1.14 -37.32 -11.89
N LEU A 403 -2.32 -37.36 -11.26
CA LEU A 403 -3.10 -36.17 -10.86
C LEU A 403 -2.47 -35.40 -9.69
N GLY A 404 -1.37 -35.91 -9.13
CA GLY A 404 -0.59 -35.26 -8.08
C GLY A 404 -0.86 -35.80 -6.67
N PHE A 405 -1.60 -36.92 -6.56
CA PHE A 405 -1.73 -37.63 -5.28
C PHE A 405 -0.48 -38.46 -5.01
N SER A 406 -0.14 -38.61 -3.73
CA SER A 406 1.05 -39.36 -3.30
C SER A 406 0.84 -40.87 -3.24
N SER A 407 -0.43 -41.28 -3.22
CA SER A 407 -0.84 -42.68 -3.22
C SER A 407 -2.31 -42.78 -3.60
N SER A 408 -2.71 -43.98 -4.02
CA SER A 408 -4.11 -44.30 -4.32
C SER A 408 -4.36 -45.79 -4.15
N ASP A 409 -5.59 -46.16 -3.81
CA ASP A 409 -6.05 -47.54 -3.91
C ASP A 409 -7.49 -47.63 -4.39
N ILE A 410 -7.84 -48.81 -4.89
CA ILE A 410 -9.21 -49.19 -5.23
C ILE A 410 -9.61 -50.32 -4.32
N VAL A 411 -10.74 -50.13 -3.66
CA VAL A 411 -11.26 -51.03 -2.63
C VAL A 411 -12.70 -51.38 -2.96
N ALA A 412 -13.02 -52.66 -2.82
CA ALA A 412 -14.36 -53.18 -2.99
C ALA A 412 -14.91 -53.68 -1.65
N PHE A 413 -16.20 -53.46 -1.41
CA PHE A 413 -16.93 -54.06 -0.31
C PHE A 413 -17.76 -55.23 -0.86
N ASN A 414 -17.40 -56.45 -0.48
CA ASN A 414 -18.10 -57.67 -0.88
C ASN A 414 -18.25 -58.58 0.35
N ALA A 415 -19.43 -59.21 0.52
CA ALA A 415 -19.69 -60.18 1.58
C ALA A 415 -19.31 -59.66 2.99
N ASN A 416 -19.66 -58.39 3.27
CA ASN A 416 -19.39 -57.69 4.53
C ASN A 416 -17.89 -57.50 4.87
N ARG A 417 -17.02 -57.50 3.86
CA ARG A 417 -15.57 -57.29 4.03
C ARG A 417 -15.02 -56.37 2.93
N TRP A 418 -14.12 -55.49 3.34
CA TRP A 418 -13.34 -54.68 2.41
C TRP A 418 -12.15 -55.46 1.85
N GLU A 419 -11.99 -55.42 0.53
CA GLU A 419 -10.85 -56.00 -0.19
C GLU A 419 -10.20 -54.92 -1.06
N THR A 420 -8.86 -54.88 -1.08
CA THR A 420 -8.11 -53.95 -1.94
C THR A 420 -7.83 -54.63 -3.26
N LEU A 421 -8.39 -54.09 -4.34
CA LEU A 421 -8.28 -54.65 -5.69
C LEU A 421 -7.03 -54.15 -6.43
N ALA A 422 -6.65 -52.89 -6.21
CA ALA A 422 -5.46 -52.28 -6.78
C ALA A 422 -4.90 -51.21 -5.83
N SER A 423 -3.60 -50.97 -5.87
CA SER A 423 -2.97 -49.90 -5.08
C SER A 423 -1.71 -49.39 -5.75
N SER A 424 -1.45 -48.10 -5.60
CA SER A 424 -0.25 -47.42 -6.10
C SER A 424 0.29 -46.44 -5.05
N GLY A 425 1.61 -46.40 -4.89
CA GLY A 425 2.29 -45.54 -3.93
C GLY A 425 2.25 -46.04 -2.48
N VAL A 426 2.12 -45.10 -1.53
CA VAL A 426 2.15 -45.36 -0.09
C VAL A 426 0.86 -46.03 0.38
N ARG A 427 0.97 -47.04 1.24
CA ARG A 427 -0.19 -47.74 1.81
C ARG A 427 -1.10 -46.76 2.57
N LEU A 428 -2.35 -46.66 2.13
CA LEU A 428 -3.41 -45.88 2.81
C LEU A 428 -3.90 -46.60 4.07
N PRO A 429 -4.60 -45.89 4.98
CA PRO A 429 -5.22 -46.52 6.15
C PRO A 429 -6.14 -47.68 5.74
N ALA A 430 -6.11 -48.77 6.52
CA ALA A 430 -6.92 -49.94 6.23
C ALA A 430 -8.43 -49.57 6.21
N PRO A 431 -9.22 -50.10 5.27
CA PRO A 431 -10.66 -49.83 5.23
C PRO A 431 -11.36 -50.08 6.58
N GLY A 432 -12.29 -49.21 6.95
CA GLY A 432 -13.00 -49.28 8.24
C GLY A 432 -12.23 -48.73 9.45
N THR A 433 -10.95 -48.36 9.31
CA THR A 433 -10.14 -47.76 10.39
C THR A 433 -10.23 -46.22 10.40
N ALA A 434 -9.75 -45.57 11.47
CA ALA A 434 -9.69 -44.11 11.55
C ALA A 434 -8.90 -43.52 10.36
N ALA A 435 -9.42 -42.42 9.78
CA ALA A 435 -8.90 -41.74 8.59
C ALA A 435 -8.90 -42.57 7.29
N SER A 436 -9.59 -43.71 7.27
CA SER A 436 -9.71 -44.55 6.08
C SER A 436 -10.74 -44.05 5.06
N THR A 437 -11.58 -43.06 5.43
CA THR A 437 -12.76 -42.57 4.68
C THR A 437 -13.80 -43.65 4.37
N LEU A 438 -13.72 -44.78 5.08
CA LEU A 438 -14.55 -45.99 4.88
C LEU A 438 -15.16 -46.48 6.20
N ARG A 439 -15.39 -45.58 7.15
CA ARG A 439 -16.17 -45.87 8.37
C ARG A 439 -17.66 -45.89 8.01
N ASP A 440 -18.49 -46.52 8.82
CA ASP A 440 -19.93 -46.62 8.56
C ASP A 440 -20.59 -45.25 8.33
N ASP A 441 -20.13 -44.21 9.05
CA ASP A 441 -20.58 -42.83 8.89
C ASP A 441 -20.12 -42.19 7.55
N ASP A 442 -18.91 -42.52 7.08
CA ASP A 442 -18.32 -41.98 5.85
C ASP A 442 -18.88 -42.66 4.58
N VAL A 443 -19.18 -43.94 4.68
CA VAL A 443 -19.68 -44.80 3.59
C VAL A 443 -21.12 -44.45 3.22
N ALA A 444 -21.85 -43.74 4.08
CA ALA A 444 -23.17 -43.20 3.76
C ALA A 444 -23.12 -42.04 2.74
N LEU A 445 -21.95 -41.42 2.55
CA LEU A 445 -21.74 -40.32 1.60
C LEU A 445 -21.24 -40.86 0.25
N THR A 446 -21.44 -40.11 -0.83
CA THR A 446 -20.91 -40.43 -2.19
C THR A 446 -19.44 -40.05 -2.37
N GLY A 447 -18.92 -39.21 -1.48
CA GLY A 447 -17.51 -38.87 -1.37
C GLY A 447 -17.18 -38.42 0.05
N ALA A 448 -15.98 -38.72 0.53
CA ALA A 448 -15.52 -38.39 1.87
C ALA A 448 -14.09 -37.86 1.84
N ILE A 449 -13.79 -36.87 2.68
CA ILE A 449 -12.46 -36.28 2.84
C ILE A 449 -12.17 -36.25 4.34
N VAL A 450 -11.08 -36.89 4.74
CA VAL A 450 -10.56 -36.79 6.11
C VAL A 450 -9.19 -36.14 6.03
N ASP A 451 -9.01 -35.03 6.75
CA ASP A 451 -7.77 -34.26 6.77
C ASP A 451 -7.25 -34.01 8.20
N ARG A 452 -6.12 -33.31 8.32
CA ARG A 452 -5.50 -33.02 9.61
C ARG A 452 -6.19 -31.94 10.43
N ASP A 453 -7.17 -31.26 9.87
CA ASP A 453 -7.98 -30.23 10.53
C ASP A 453 -9.33 -30.80 11.03
N ASP A 454 -9.58 -32.10 10.83
CA ASP A 454 -10.76 -32.81 11.31
C ASP A 454 -10.90 -32.79 12.85
N GLU A 455 -12.13 -32.80 13.36
CA GLU A 455 -12.43 -32.74 14.79
C GLU A 455 -11.93 -34.01 15.52
N SER A 456 -11.93 -35.16 14.84
CA SER A 456 -11.51 -36.45 15.41
C SER A 456 -9.99 -36.56 15.64
N GLU A 457 -9.59 -36.68 16.92
CA GLU A 457 -8.18 -36.82 17.28
C GLU A 457 -7.56 -38.16 16.84
N GLU A 458 -8.35 -39.22 16.77
CA GLU A 458 -7.93 -40.53 16.28
C GLU A 458 -7.55 -40.48 14.78
N GLU A 459 -8.31 -39.72 13.98
CA GLU A 459 -8.06 -39.56 12.55
C GLU A 459 -6.83 -38.69 12.28
N ARG A 460 -6.69 -37.60 13.04
CA ARG A 460 -5.49 -36.77 13.03
C ARG A 460 -4.25 -37.58 13.39
N ALA A 461 -4.33 -38.48 14.37
CA ALA A 461 -3.22 -39.34 14.77
C ALA A 461 -2.86 -40.38 13.68
N ALA A 462 -3.86 -40.99 13.05
CA ALA A 462 -3.68 -41.95 11.95
C ALA A 462 -3.04 -41.30 10.70
N LEU A 463 -3.47 -40.10 10.32
CA LEU A 463 -2.86 -39.35 9.21
C LEU A 463 -1.40 -38.95 9.51
N ARG A 464 -1.09 -38.62 10.78
CA ARG A 464 0.28 -38.28 11.21
C ARG A 464 1.22 -39.47 11.15
N SER A 465 0.78 -40.66 11.57
CA SER A 465 1.64 -41.85 11.60
C SER A 465 2.08 -42.32 10.21
N ILE A 466 1.23 -42.12 9.19
CA ILE A 466 1.50 -42.52 7.79
C ILE A 466 2.11 -41.35 6.97
N GLY A 467 2.16 -40.15 7.56
CA GLY A 467 2.74 -38.95 6.95
C GLY A 467 1.85 -38.29 5.88
N LEU A 468 0.54 -38.54 5.91
CA LEU A 468 -0.45 -37.95 5.00
C LEU A 468 -1.08 -36.70 5.63
N GLN A 469 -1.47 -35.73 4.80
CA GLN A 469 -2.25 -34.56 5.19
C GLN A 469 -3.75 -34.80 5.06
N ALA A 470 -4.16 -35.53 4.04
CA ALA A 470 -5.55 -35.87 3.79
C ALA A 470 -5.68 -37.19 3.03
N VAL A 471 -6.81 -37.86 3.23
CA VAL A 471 -7.28 -39.00 2.44
C VAL A 471 -8.64 -38.61 1.85
N VAL A 472 -8.81 -38.86 0.55
CA VAL A 472 -10.01 -38.52 -0.21
C VAL A 472 -10.56 -39.79 -0.83
N ARG A 473 -11.88 -40.01 -0.75
CA ARG A 473 -12.58 -41.13 -1.39
C ARG A 473 -13.77 -40.65 -2.21
N PHE A 474 -13.93 -41.24 -3.40
CA PHE A 474 -15.16 -41.17 -4.18
C PHE A 474 -15.63 -42.59 -4.57
N ASP A 475 -16.94 -42.75 -4.64
CA ASP A 475 -17.53 -44.00 -5.12
C ASP A 475 -17.38 -44.16 -6.63
N VAL A 476 -17.22 -45.41 -7.04
CA VAL A 476 -17.29 -45.85 -8.42
C VAL A 476 -18.47 -46.79 -8.51
N GLN A 477 -19.50 -46.38 -9.24
CA GLN A 477 -20.72 -47.15 -9.37
C GLN A 477 -20.46 -48.38 -10.26
N ASN A 478 -20.86 -49.56 -9.80
CA ASN A 478 -20.84 -50.82 -10.53
C ASN A 478 -22.28 -51.34 -10.66
N ASP A 479 -22.58 -52.14 -11.69
CA ASP A 479 -23.93 -52.70 -11.96
C ASP A 479 -24.37 -53.76 -10.95
N ASP A 480 -23.44 -54.26 -10.13
CA ASP A 480 -23.68 -55.28 -9.13
C ASP A 480 -24.09 -54.63 -7.79
N ASP A 481 -25.39 -54.69 -7.46
CA ASP A 481 -26.00 -54.06 -6.27
C ASP A 481 -25.35 -54.48 -4.94
N ASP A 482 -24.62 -55.61 -4.92
CA ASP A 482 -23.98 -56.17 -3.72
C ASP A 482 -22.49 -55.78 -3.57
N THR A 483 -21.88 -55.16 -4.58
CA THR A 483 -20.46 -54.79 -4.58
C THR A 483 -20.27 -53.28 -4.68
N ARG A 484 -19.80 -52.64 -3.59
CA ARG A 484 -19.44 -51.20 -3.63
C ARG A 484 -17.97 -51.02 -3.97
N LEU A 485 -17.67 -50.30 -5.05
CA LEU A 485 -16.31 -49.97 -5.45
C LEU A 485 -15.99 -48.52 -5.08
N CYS A 486 -14.83 -48.29 -4.48
CA CYS A 486 -14.39 -46.95 -4.09
C CYS A 486 -12.95 -46.71 -4.56
N ILE A 487 -12.66 -45.50 -5.03
CA ILE A 487 -11.28 -45.03 -5.28
C ILE A 487 -10.89 -44.13 -4.11
N ARG A 488 -9.71 -44.38 -3.52
CA ARG A 488 -9.13 -43.52 -2.49
C ARG A 488 -7.79 -42.95 -2.95
N ALA A 489 -7.47 -41.75 -2.45
CA ALA A 489 -6.24 -41.06 -2.76
C ALA A 489 -5.65 -40.35 -1.53
N GLY A 490 -4.33 -40.44 -1.34
CA GLY A 490 -3.60 -39.83 -0.24
C GLY A 490 -2.76 -38.63 -0.65
N LEU A 491 -2.71 -37.59 0.17
CA LEU A 491 -1.92 -36.37 -0.07
C LEU A 491 -0.74 -36.23 0.93
N ARG A 492 0.48 -36.01 0.42
CA ARG A 492 1.67 -35.67 1.23
C ARG A 492 1.99 -34.17 1.15
N ALA A 493 2.48 -33.63 2.27
CA ALA A 493 2.51 -32.23 2.69
C ALA A 493 3.23 -31.16 1.81
N THR A 494 3.53 -31.41 0.54
CA THR A 494 4.32 -30.49 -0.30
C THR A 494 3.47 -29.71 -1.32
N GLY A 495 2.26 -29.32 -0.92
CA GLY A 495 1.37 -28.41 -1.63
C GLY A 495 -0.03 -28.49 -1.01
N GLN A 496 -0.77 -27.39 -0.96
CA GLN A 496 -2.19 -27.45 -0.54
C GLN A 496 -2.90 -28.56 -1.33
N PRO A 497 -3.81 -29.34 -0.74
CA PRO A 497 -4.67 -30.22 -1.51
C PRO A 497 -5.42 -29.32 -2.49
N ALA A 498 -5.01 -29.34 -3.76
CA ALA A 498 -5.65 -28.51 -4.75
C ALA A 498 -7.10 -29.02 -4.82
N ILE A 499 -8.06 -28.21 -4.38
CA ILE A 499 -9.51 -28.46 -4.56
C ILE A 499 -9.77 -29.00 -5.97
N ARG A 500 -8.99 -28.51 -6.95
CA ARG A 500 -8.98 -28.95 -8.35
C ARG A 500 -8.47 -30.37 -8.60
N SER A 501 -7.46 -30.86 -7.88
CA SER A 501 -7.04 -32.28 -7.95
C SER A 501 -8.11 -33.20 -7.35
N ILE A 502 -8.81 -32.75 -6.31
CA ILE A 502 -9.96 -33.46 -5.73
C ILE A 502 -11.14 -33.49 -6.73
N GLU A 503 -11.43 -32.37 -7.39
CA GLU A 503 -12.42 -32.31 -8.47
C GLU A 503 -12.04 -33.18 -9.68
N ALA A 504 -10.77 -33.20 -10.07
CA ALA A 504 -10.26 -34.06 -11.13
C ALA A 504 -10.39 -35.55 -10.77
N LEU A 505 -10.08 -35.92 -9.53
CA LEU A 505 -10.30 -37.27 -9.00
C LEU A 505 -11.79 -37.65 -9.03
N ARG A 506 -12.69 -36.74 -8.64
CA ARG A 506 -14.14 -36.97 -8.71
C ARG A 506 -14.62 -37.19 -10.14
N LEU A 507 -14.14 -36.39 -11.09
CA LEU A 507 -14.44 -36.58 -12.50
C LEU A 507 -13.96 -37.94 -13.00
N LEU A 508 -12.73 -38.33 -12.64
CA LEU A 508 -12.16 -39.64 -12.99
C LEU A 508 -13.00 -40.80 -12.39
N ALA A 509 -13.43 -40.70 -11.14
CA ALA A 509 -14.31 -41.71 -10.51
C ALA A 509 -15.68 -41.83 -11.19
N ASN A 510 -16.30 -40.70 -11.55
CA ASN A 510 -17.56 -40.71 -12.30
C ASN A 510 -17.39 -41.34 -13.69
N HIS A 511 -16.29 -41.04 -14.39
CA HIS A 511 -16.00 -41.64 -15.69
C HIS A 511 -15.70 -43.14 -15.59
N ALA A 512 -14.96 -43.56 -14.57
CA ALA A 512 -14.71 -44.98 -14.30
C ALA A 512 -16.02 -45.74 -14.06
N SER A 513 -16.98 -45.13 -13.34
CA SER A 513 -18.31 -45.71 -13.14
C SER A 513 -19.02 -46.02 -14.47
N VAL A 514 -19.00 -45.05 -15.39
CA VAL A 514 -19.62 -45.21 -16.72
C VAL A 514 -18.88 -46.23 -17.58
N ALA A 515 -17.55 -46.27 -17.51
CA ALA A 515 -16.76 -47.26 -18.26
C ALA A 515 -17.04 -48.69 -17.80
N LEU A 516 -17.10 -48.91 -16.48
CA LEU A 516 -17.39 -50.22 -15.89
C LEU A 516 -18.82 -50.68 -16.19
N GLN A 517 -19.80 -49.78 -16.17
CA GLN A 517 -21.19 -50.07 -16.59
C GLN A 517 -21.29 -50.47 -18.07
N ASN A 518 -20.42 -49.94 -18.94
CA ASN A 518 -20.43 -50.27 -20.36
C ASN A 518 -19.69 -51.57 -20.70
N GLU A 519 -18.76 -52.03 -19.85
CA GLU A 519 -18.09 -53.34 -20.01
C GLU A 519 -18.95 -54.52 -19.51
N THR A 520 -19.94 -54.26 -18.65
CA THR A 520 -20.88 -55.26 -18.13
C THR A 520 -22.12 -55.48 -19.02
N LEU A 521 -22.32 -54.64 -20.04
CA LEU A 521 -23.35 -54.75 -21.10
C LEU A 521 -22.81 -55.46 -22.35
#